data_AF-A0A847I0D1-F1
#
_entry.id   AF-A0A847I0D1-F1
#
_cell.length_a   1.000
_cell.length_b   1.000
_cell.length_c   1.000
_cell.angle_alpha   90.00
_cell.angle_beta   90.00
_cell.angle_gamma   90.00
#
_symmetry.space_group_name_H-M   'P 1'
#
loop_
_entity.id
_entity.type
_entity.pdbx_description
1 polymer ?
#
loop_
_entity_poly.entity_id
_entity_poly.type
_entity_poly.pdbx_seq_one_letter_code
_entity_poly.pdbx_strand_id
1 'polypeptide(L)'
;PGASNPGPANFHLWTASGDGDVSGAAGSDIGQTFHIHERATRYRQSTVVQGTGHAWFHDYGGTSFFEGPCPIYEDGTHLVQLGLMLPMYKHYVEGNVPGQDFIWRQWERFHPIGVPIPDNPCYVVSNEYRNGYERAIAFIDDYETQPSTALSSSGGSVTYNVTNLAEGRLDDNNSSFAWSASDPFNGATQDGADDQGRGVVFDWNGADRFYEWAVVPSLRDFSAWKYLGVRGAQGTQHPYTLATNGILTFTITLRDVDGNTSSISSGAYGGGFGMPYNRQGGWHNEMRRIRIRITDFLMNGSSLDLSNIVAVRLDFGPSWGTPQGRIVIDEMMLDKDIPPSFVTLALDMGSAPPEFVPPHVATSVEVMIAENDDMLLPGSALLYYRVDGGAWGSVALEQVAGELWRGTLPVPECGQVWEYYFAAEGDLTGMVYAPAEGAAAPFVSLVGNYNGILVDNFESDLGWTVYSDPAMISGMWMLGIPPAGDYGPDADYDGSGKCYVTDTRVTYDVDGGPTQLTSPMLDLSATTDPIIRYAEWFFCDDPTPPAQDFFDVHLSSDGGATWVQVGHFASHVDWLIREIRVADFIPLTATVQVRFTAVDTPNNSQTEAAIDRVEIFDVHCN
;
A
#
# COMPACT_ATOMS: atom_id res chain seq x y z
N PRO A 1 5.49 -11.35 23.18
CA PRO A 1 5.28 -10.75 21.85
C PRO A 1 4.11 -9.80 21.76
N GLY A 2 3.40 -9.53 22.86
CA GLY A 2 2.26 -8.60 22.85
C GLY A 2 2.56 -7.15 22.46
N ALA A 3 3.82 -6.72 22.47
CA ALA A 3 4.22 -5.33 22.17
C ALA A 3 4.70 -5.09 20.73
N SER A 4 4.81 -6.13 19.90
CA SER A 4 5.34 -6.04 18.54
C SER A 4 4.32 -6.55 17.52
N ASN A 5 4.05 -5.74 16.49
CA ASN A 5 3.16 -6.09 15.40
C ASN A 5 3.75 -5.53 14.08
N PRO A 6 4.22 -6.38 13.15
CA PRO A 6 4.77 -5.92 11.89
C PRO A 6 3.75 -5.25 10.97
N GLY A 7 2.47 -5.59 11.10
CA GLY A 7 1.40 -5.08 10.24
C GLY A 7 1.73 -5.22 8.76
N PRO A 8 1.68 -4.12 7.97
CA PRO A 8 1.91 -4.17 6.53
C PRO A 8 3.40 -4.21 6.12
N ALA A 9 4.34 -4.28 7.06
CA ALA A 9 5.75 -4.42 6.72
C ALA A 9 6.05 -5.82 6.16
N ASN A 10 6.95 -5.91 5.18
CA ASN A 10 7.54 -7.20 4.80
C ASN A 10 8.33 -7.75 5.99
N PHE A 11 8.12 -9.01 6.33
CA PHE A 11 8.62 -9.59 7.59
C PHE A 11 9.25 -10.96 7.36
N HIS A 12 10.44 -11.17 7.94
CA HIS A 12 11.12 -12.47 7.97
C HIS A 12 11.50 -12.82 9.41
N LEU A 13 10.97 -13.93 9.93
CA LEU A 13 11.35 -14.49 11.22
C LEU A 13 12.46 -15.55 11.09
N TRP A 14 13.58 -15.36 11.79
CA TRP A 14 14.59 -16.40 11.97
C TRP A 14 14.41 -17.07 13.32
N THR A 15 14.42 -18.41 13.36
CA THR A 15 14.26 -19.19 14.60
C THR A 15 15.27 -20.31 14.67
N ALA A 16 15.86 -20.48 15.85
CA ALA A 16 16.80 -21.52 16.19
C ALA A 16 16.04 -22.62 16.96
N SER A 17 15.75 -23.78 16.36
CA SER A 17 14.95 -24.81 17.08
C SER A 17 15.68 -25.44 18.25
N GLY A 18 17.01 -25.42 18.21
CA GLY A 18 17.86 -25.88 19.29
C GLY A 18 17.93 -24.90 20.45
N ASP A 19 17.26 -23.75 20.39
CA ASP A 19 17.36 -22.77 21.46
C ASP A 19 16.56 -23.15 22.72
N GLY A 20 17.22 -23.07 23.87
CA GLY A 20 16.65 -23.47 25.15
C GLY A 20 15.77 -22.41 25.82
N ASP A 21 16.07 -21.13 25.64
CA ASP A 21 15.43 -20.02 26.35
C ASP A 21 14.52 -19.12 25.47
N VAL A 22 14.73 -19.10 24.14
CA VAL A 22 13.81 -18.53 23.14
C VAL A 22 13.26 -19.67 22.26
N SER A 23 12.47 -20.51 22.91
CA SER A 23 12.29 -21.90 22.53
C SER A 23 10.93 -22.26 21.93
N GLY A 24 10.14 -21.28 21.47
CA GLY A 24 8.82 -21.53 20.88
C GLY A 24 7.80 -22.21 21.81
N ALA A 25 8.12 -22.33 23.11
CA ALA A 25 7.42 -23.18 24.07
C ALA A 25 6.02 -22.65 24.42
N ALA A 26 5.03 -23.54 24.42
CA ALA A 26 3.67 -23.25 24.87
C ALA A 26 3.69 -22.79 26.35
N GLY A 27 3.42 -21.50 26.59
CA GLY A 27 3.39 -20.92 27.94
C GLY A 27 4.43 -19.86 28.25
N SER A 28 5.32 -19.52 27.31
CA SER A 28 6.15 -18.31 27.39
C SER A 28 5.79 -17.37 26.25
N ASP A 29 5.11 -16.26 26.56
CA ASP A 29 4.82 -15.24 25.54
C ASP A 29 6.13 -14.86 24.85
N ILE A 30 7.18 -14.46 25.59
CA ILE A 30 8.49 -14.07 25.02
C ILE A 30 9.11 -15.18 24.14
N GLY A 31 8.88 -16.45 24.47
CA GLY A 31 9.40 -17.58 23.71
C GLY A 31 8.63 -17.90 22.43
N GLN A 32 7.38 -17.46 22.29
CA GLN A 32 6.51 -17.75 21.13
C GLN A 32 6.67 -16.68 20.03
N THR A 33 7.78 -16.75 19.30
CA THR A 33 8.14 -15.77 18.26
C THR A 33 7.20 -15.77 17.06
N PHE A 34 6.50 -16.87 16.79
CA PHE A 34 5.61 -17.01 15.63
C PHE A 34 4.34 -16.16 15.71
N HIS A 35 3.94 -15.69 16.90
CA HIS A 35 2.84 -14.71 17.00
C HIS A 35 3.16 -13.42 16.23
N ILE A 36 4.43 -12.99 16.26
CA ILE A 36 4.86 -11.78 15.52
C ILE A 36 4.81 -12.04 14.03
N HIS A 37 5.25 -13.24 13.63
CA HIS A 37 5.17 -13.67 12.25
C HIS A 37 3.72 -13.67 11.78
N GLU A 38 2.79 -14.30 12.50
CA GLU A 38 1.39 -14.38 12.06
C GLU A 38 0.72 -13.02 11.84
N ARG A 39 1.07 -12.02 12.65
CA ARG A 39 0.54 -10.65 12.54
C ARG A 39 1.08 -9.84 11.35
N ALA A 40 2.06 -10.34 10.61
CA ALA A 40 2.52 -9.71 9.38
C ALA A 40 1.50 -9.95 8.24
N THR A 41 0.98 -8.87 7.64
CA THR A 41 -0.12 -8.95 6.66
C THR A 41 0.36 -8.96 5.20
N ARG A 42 1.57 -8.45 4.91
CA ARG A 42 2.16 -8.48 3.56
C ARG A 42 3.10 -9.68 3.37
N TYR A 43 4.26 -9.46 2.74
CA TYR A 43 5.20 -10.54 2.42
C TYR A 43 5.75 -11.06 3.72
N ARG A 44 5.51 -12.34 3.98
CA ARG A 44 5.78 -12.95 5.27
C ARG A 44 6.55 -14.24 5.08
N GLN A 45 7.65 -14.37 5.80
CA GLN A 45 8.58 -15.48 5.67
C GLN A 45 9.09 -15.94 7.03
N SER A 46 9.44 -17.21 7.14
CA SER A 46 10.22 -17.69 8.27
C SER A 46 11.28 -18.68 7.84
N THR A 47 12.38 -18.72 8.59
CA THR A 47 13.45 -19.69 8.44
C THR A 47 13.77 -20.26 9.81
N VAL A 48 13.49 -21.55 9.96
CA VAL A 48 13.76 -22.32 11.17
C VAL A 48 14.99 -23.20 10.92
N VAL A 49 16.02 -23.07 11.75
CA VAL A 49 17.26 -23.87 11.65
C VAL A 49 17.37 -24.79 12.86
N GLN A 50 17.27 -26.10 12.63
CA GLN A 50 17.10 -27.06 13.72
C GLN A 50 18.35 -27.25 14.60
N GLY A 51 19.53 -27.39 14.00
CA GLY A 51 20.80 -27.63 14.70
C GLY A 51 21.44 -26.40 15.36
N THR A 52 20.67 -25.33 15.56
CA THR A 52 21.14 -23.99 15.94
C THR A 52 20.55 -23.54 17.26
N GLY A 53 21.33 -22.85 18.10
CA GLY A 53 20.84 -22.03 19.23
C GLY A 53 20.92 -20.53 18.90
N HIS A 54 20.16 -19.66 19.55
CA HIS A 54 19.95 -18.29 19.05
C HIS A 54 21.24 -17.47 18.95
N ALA A 55 22.17 -17.64 19.90
CA ALA A 55 23.40 -16.86 19.93
C ALA A 55 24.33 -17.16 18.74
N TRP A 56 24.19 -18.33 18.12
CA TRP A 56 24.95 -18.73 16.93
C TRP A 56 24.50 -18.04 15.65
N PHE A 57 23.44 -17.21 15.69
CA PHE A 57 23.12 -16.29 14.59
C PHE A 57 23.94 -14.99 14.63
N HIS A 58 24.72 -14.76 15.69
CA HIS A 58 25.49 -13.55 15.90
C HIS A 58 26.98 -13.85 16.03
N ASP A 59 27.83 -13.04 15.41
CA ASP A 59 29.27 -13.06 15.67
C ASP A 59 29.54 -12.77 17.14
N TYR A 60 30.11 -13.75 17.86
CA TYR A 60 30.38 -13.64 19.29
C TYR A 60 29.13 -13.43 20.16
N GLY A 61 27.99 -14.01 19.78
CA GLY A 61 26.69 -13.85 20.45
C GLY A 61 26.59 -14.32 21.90
N GLY A 62 27.64 -14.93 22.45
CA GLY A 62 27.69 -15.39 23.82
C GLY A 62 27.25 -16.85 23.96
N THR A 63 26.38 -17.14 24.93
CA THR A 63 25.93 -18.52 25.22
C THR A 63 24.77 -18.88 24.32
N SER A 64 24.87 -19.97 23.57
CA SER A 64 23.83 -20.38 22.62
C SER A 64 22.62 -21.07 23.22
N PHE A 65 22.69 -21.46 24.51
CA PHE A 65 21.66 -22.23 25.20
C PHE A 65 21.14 -23.43 24.39
N PHE A 66 22.00 -24.03 23.56
CA PHE A 66 21.60 -25.09 22.65
C PHE A 66 21.17 -26.36 23.40
N GLU A 67 20.00 -26.87 23.05
CA GLU A 67 19.41 -28.13 23.49
C GLU A 67 18.96 -28.94 22.27
N GLY A 68 19.18 -30.25 22.31
CA GLY A 68 18.65 -31.18 21.33
C GLY A 68 19.74 -31.94 20.57
N PRO A 69 19.33 -32.81 19.64
CA PRO A 69 20.28 -33.61 18.88
C PRO A 69 20.96 -32.76 17.79
N CYS A 70 22.18 -33.14 17.42
CA CYS A 70 22.80 -32.71 16.16
C CYS A 70 23.12 -31.19 16.06
N PRO A 71 23.97 -30.61 16.93
CA PRO A 71 24.40 -29.22 16.77
C PRO A 71 25.21 -29.01 15.50
N ILE A 72 24.92 -27.94 14.76
CA ILE A 72 25.76 -27.46 13.64
C ILE A 72 26.74 -26.36 14.06
N TYR A 73 26.65 -25.88 15.31
CA TYR A 73 27.47 -24.83 15.90
C TYR A 73 27.40 -23.48 15.14
N GLU A 74 28.17 -22.50 15.58
CA GLU A 74 28.19 -21.13 15.04
C GLU A 74 28.62 -21.10 13.57
N ASP A 75 29.71 -21.80 13.24
CA ASP A 75 30.26 -21.90 11.89
C ASP A 75 29.27 -22.55 10.91
N GLY A 76 28.59 -23.62 11.31
CA GLY A 76 27.54 -24.22 10.49
C GLY A 76 26.31 -23.32 10.35
N THR A 77 25.91 -22.64 11.42
CA THR A 77 24.79 -21.68 11.40
C THR A 77 25.07 -20.53 10.42
N HIS A 78 26.28 -19.99 10.41
CA HIS A 78 26.68 -18.92 9.51
C HIS A 78 26.71 -19.35 8.03
N LEU A 79 27.02 -20.61 7.73
CA LEU A 79 26.90 -21.16 6.36
C LEU A 79 25.45 -21.13 5.86
N VAL A 80 24.49 -21.48 6.73
CA VAL A 80 23.06 -21.40 6.41
C VAL A 80 22.62 -19.95 6.26
N GLN A 81 22.96 -19.07 7.22
CA GLN A 81 22.60 -17.65 7.19
C GLN A 81 23.10 -16.97 5.93
N LEU A 82 24.40 -17.07 5.63
CA LEU A 82 24.98 -16.44 4.45
C LEU A 82 24.30 -16.91 3.17
N GLY A 83 24.04 -18.22 3.08
CA GLY A 83 23.44 -18.83 1.91
C GLY A 83 21.99 -18.46 1.65
N LEU A 84 21.24 -18.04 2.68
CA LEU A 84 19.82 -17.67 2.56
C LEU A 84 19.58 -16.15 2.63
N MET A 85 20.29 -15.43 3.51
CA MET A 85 20.12 -13.98 3.67
C MET A 85 20.54 -13.21 2.41
N LEU A 86 21.65 -13.59 1.76
CA LEU A 86 22.11 -12.88 0.57
C LEU A 86 21.08 -12.97 -0.58
N PRO A 87 20.58 -14.15 -0.98
CA PRO A 87 19.49 -14.26 -1.96
C PRO A 87 18.22 -13.51 -1.55
N MET A 88 17.86 -13.54 -0.26
CA MET A 88 16.72 -12.78 0.26
C MET A 88 16.90 -11.28 0.07
N TYR A 89 18.04 -10.71 0.49
CA TYR A 89 18.32 -9.29 0.27
C TYR A 89 18.31 -8.93 -1.21
N LYS A 90 18.93 -9.77 -2.06
CA LYS A 90 18.91 -9.58 -3.51
C LYS A 90 17.48 -9.57 -4.05
N HIS A 91 16.61 -10.45 -3.57
CA HIS A 91 15.21 -10.51 -3.99
C HIS A 91 14.42 -9.25 -3.58
N TYR A 92 14.52 -8.84 -2.31
CA TYR A 92 13.73 -7.73 -1.78
C TYR A 92 14.28 -6.34 -2.10
N VAL A 93 15.60 -6.18 -2.22
CA VAL A 93 16.25 -4.87 -2.41
C VAL A 93 16.58 -4.61 -3.88
N GLU A 94 16.95 -5.65 -4.63
CA GLU A 94 17.43 -5.51 -6.02
C GLU A 94 16.49 -6.15 -7.05
N GLY A 95 15.33 -6.70 -6.62
CA GLY A 95 14.39 -7.36 -7.52
C GLY A 95 14.93 -8.65 -8.15
N ASN A 96 15.92 -9.31 -7.51
CA ASN A 96 16.50 -10.53 -8.04
C ASN A 96 15.49 -11.70 -7.95
N VAL A 97 14.80 -11.96 -9.07
CA VAL A 97 13.80 -13.03 -9.16
C VAL A 97 14.36 -14.40 -8.74
N PRO A 98 15.54 -14.85 -9.19
CA PRO A 98 16.07 -16.16 -8.78
C PRO A 98 16.36 -16.27 -7.27
N GLY A 99 16.62 -15.16 -6.58
CA GLY A 99 16.90 -15.15 -5.14
C GLY A 99 15.77 -15.71 -4.30
N GLN A 100 14.53 -15.60 -4.78
CA GLN A 100 13.34 -16.11 -4.08
C GLN A 100 13.36 -17.63 -3.91
N ASP A 101 14.01 -18.37 -4.81
CA ASP A 101 14.04 -19.84 -4.78
C ASP A 101 14.70 -20.38 -3.50
N PHE A 102 15.64 -19.64 -2.91
CA PHE A 102 16.27 -20.00 -1.63
C PHE A 102 15.33 -19.86 -0.44
N ILE A 103 14.25 -19.10 -0.60
CA ILE A 103 13.35 -18.76 0.49
C ILE A 103 12.13 -19.69 0.54
N TRP A 104 11.59 -20.09 -0.61
CA TRP A 104 10.34 -20.88 -0.64
C TRP A 104 10.53 -22.34 -1.04
N ARG A 105 11.57 -22.70 -1.81
CA ARG A 105 11.75 -24.09 -2.24
C ARG A 105 12.16 -24.95 -1.05
N GLN A 106 11.73 -26.21 -1.09
CA GLN A 106 12.03 -27.16 -0.02
C GLN A 106 13.54 -27.37 0.09
N TRP A 107 14.04 -27.23 1.33
CA TRP A 107 15.45 -27.30 1.67
C TRP A 107 16.11 -28.58 1.16
N GLU A 108 15.41 -29.70 1.24
CA GLU A 108 15.93 -31.02 0.89
C GLU A 108 16.20 -31.18 -0.61
N ARG A 109 15.72 -30.24 -1.43
CA ARG A 109 15.99 -30.18 -2.87
C ARG A 109 16.79 -28.95 -3.28
N PHE A 110 16.68 -27.85 -2.53
CA PHE A 110 17.30 -26.60 -2.89
C PHE A 110 17.86 -25.91 -1.65
N HIS A 111 19.19 -25.93 -1.54
CA HIS A 111 19.94 -25.37 -0.43
C HIS A 111 21.24 -24.73 -0.94
N PRO A 112 21.88 -23.85 -0.15
CA PRO A 112 23.17 -23.28 -0.51
C PRO A 112 24.24 -24.36 -0.73
N ILE A 113 25.07 -24.19 -1.76
CA ILE A 113 26.14 -25.14 -2.12
C ILE A 113 27.22 -25.26 -1.04
N GLY A 114 27.37 -24.24 -0.19
CA GLY A 114 28.34 -24.23 0.90
C GLY A 114 27.93 -25.08 2.11
N VAL A 115 26.68 -25.54 2.16
CA VAL A 115 26.17 -26.38 3.26
C VAL A 115 26.51 -27.85 2.97
N PRO A 116 27.11 -28.60 3.93
CA PRO A 116 27.64 -29.93 3.69
C PRO A 116 26.56 -31.03 3.71
N ILE A 117 25.54 -30.91 2.85
CA ILE A 117 24.52 -31.95 2.60
C ILE A 117 24.92 -32.73 1.33
N PRO A 118 24.84 -34.08 1.33
CA PRO A 118 24.24 -34.96 2.34
C PRO A 118 25.19 -35.44 3.45
N ASP A 119 26.45 -35.01 3.46
CA ASP A 119 27.49 -35.53 4.36
C ASP A 119 27.19 -35.30 5.85
N ASN A 120 26.51 -34.21 6.18
CA ASN A 120 26.04 -33.90 7.52
C ASN A 120 24.51 -33.69 7.54
N PRO A 121 23.73 -34.66 8.03
CA PRO A 121 22.27 -34.57 8.09
C PRO A 121 21.75 -33.63 9.20
N CYS A 122 22.62 -33.04 10.04
CA CYS A 122 22.21 -32.07 11.05
C CYS A 122 21.73 -30.74 10.44
N TYR A 123 22.05 -30.47 9.17
CA TYR A 123 21.60 -29.26 8.47
C TYR A 123 20.16 -29.43 7.97
N VAL A 124 19.21 -29.12 8.84
CA VAL A 124 17.78 -29.14 8.54
C VAL A 124 17.23 -27.72 8.69
N VAL A 125 16.60 -27.24 7.61
CA VAL A 125 15.95 -25.93 7.57
C VAL A 125 14.51 -26.08 7.12
N SER A 126 13.59 -25.47 7.85
CA SER A 126 12.19 -25.35 7.47
C SER A 126 11.93 -23.90 7.08
N ASN A 127 11.44 -23.67 5.86
CA ASN A 127 11.08 -22.34 5.39
C ASN A 127 9.56 -22.20 5.24
N GLU A 128 9.06 -21.05 5.66
CA GLU A 128 7.73 -20.56 5.28
C GLU A 128 7.86 -19.37 4.34
N TYR A 129 6.96 -19.30 3.36
CA TYR A 129 6.84 -18.18 2.44
C TYR A 129 5.37 -17.93 2.13
N ARG A 130 4.91 -16.69 2.35
CA ARG A 130 3.63 -16.17 1.84
C ARG A 130 3.90 -14.93 1.00
N ASN A 131 3.45 -14.96 -0.25
CA ASN A 131 3.45 -13.78 -1.10
C ASN A 131 2.46 -12.76 -0.53
N GLY A 132 2.86 -11.50 -0.48
CA GLY A 132 2.21 -10.47 0.33
C GLY A 132 1.32 -9.48 -0.42
N TYR A 133 1.18 -9.63 -1.72
CA TYR A 133 0.35 -8.73 -2.50
C TYR A 133 -1.11 -9.18 -2.42
N GLU A 134 -1.91 -8.52 -1.58
CA GLU A 134 -3.28 -8.95 -1.20
C GLU A 134 -4.21 -9.20 -2.40
N ARG A 135 -4.06 -8.45 -3.49
CA ARG A 135 -4.85 -8.62 -4.72
C ARG A 135 -4.38 -9.78 -5.62
N ALA A 136 -3.28 -10.43 -5.27
CA ALA A 136 -2.64 -11.50 -6.05
C ALA A 136 -2.65 -12.86 -5.35
N ILE A 137 -3.43 -12.98 -4.27
CA ILE A 137 -3.66 -14.24 -3.55
C ILE A 137 -5.16 -14.47 -3.40
N ALA A 138 -5.57 -15.74 -3.33
CA ALA A 138 -6.94 -16.11 -2.99
C ALA A 138 -6.95 -17.38 -2.13
N PHE A 139 -7.72 -17.38 -1.05
CA PHE A 139 -7.88 -18.55 -0.20
C PHE A 139 -9.03 -19.42 -0.69
N ILE A 140 -8.75 -20.70 -0.92
CA ILE A 140 -9.79 -21.73 -0.97
C ILE A 140 -10.26 -21.98 0.46
N ASP A 141 -9.32 -22.06 1.39
CA ASP A 141 -9.58 -22.19 2.82
C ASP A 141 -8.48 -21.51 3.63
N ASP A 142 -8.88 -20.62 4.54
CA ASP A 142 -8.02 -19.98 5.54
C ASP A 142 -8.39 -20.40 6.97
N TYR A 143 -9.48 -21.14 7.15
CA TYR A 143 -10.05 -21.58 8.44
C TYR A 143 -10.41 -20.48 9.44
N GLU A 144 -10.10 -19.22 9.15
CA GLU A 144 -10.32 -18.07 10.01
C GLU A 144 -11.72 -17.48 9.80
N THR A 145 -12.11 -17.33 8.53
CA THR A 145 -13.39 -16.68 8.17
C THR A 145 -14.58 -17.64 8.19
N GLN A 146 -14.33 -18.95 8.15
CA GLN A 146 -15.34 -20.01 8.30
C GLN A 146 -14.80 -21.19 9.14
N PRO A 147 -15.12 -21.25 10.45
CA PRO A 147 -14.70 -22.36 11.31
C PRO A 147 -15.72 -23.51 11.22
N SER A 148 -15.69 -24.28 10.13
CA SER A 148 -16.48 -25.49 9.97
C SER A 148 -15.72 -26.58 9.22
N THR A 149 -15.62 -27.76 9.82
CA THR A 149 -14.97 -28.93 9.22
C THR A 149 -15.60 -29.39 7.89
N ALA A 150 -16.78 -28.90 7.53
CA ALA A 150 -17.51 -29.28 6.32
C ALA A 150 -17.65 -28.14 5.30
N LEU A 151 -17.10 -26.95 5.57
CA LEU A 151 -17.24 -25.78 4.71
C LEU A 151 -15.99 -24.91 4.78
N SER A 152 -15.39 -24.64 3.63
CA SER A 152 -14.19 -23.82 3.53
C SER A 152 -14.50 -22.33 3.67
N SER A 153 -13.48 -21.53 3.97
CA SER A 153 -13.55 -20.06 4.00
C SER A 153 -14.10 -19.43 2.71
N SER A 154 -13.79 -20.00 1.54
CA SER A 154 -14.37 -19.54 0.26
C SER A 154 -15.84 -19.94 0.05
N GLY A 155 -16.41 -20.77 0.93
CA GLY A 155 -17.80 -21.26 0.88
C GLY A 155 -17.97 -22.59 0.13
N GLY A 156 -16.89 -23.31 -0.14
CA GLY A 156 -16.91 -24.63 -0.78
C GLY A 156 -17.14 -25.76 0.22
N SER A 157 -17.88 -26.81 -0.15
CA SER A 157 -18.04 -27.97 0.72
C SER A 157 -16.71 -28.70 0.94
N VAL A 158 -16.43 -29.09 2.17
CA VAL A 158 -15.26 -29.89 2.54
C VAL A 158 -15.70 -31.31 2.86
N THR A 159 -15.02 -32.30 2.27
CA THR A 159 -15.29 -33.72 2.49
C THR A 159 -14.02 -34.48 2.78
N TYR A 160 -14.10 -35.49 3.64
CA TYR A 160 -12.91 -36.21 4.10
C TYR A 160 -13.26 -37.58 4.66
N ASN A 161 -12.24 -38.44 4.76
CA ASN A 161 -12.33 -39.69 5.50
C ASN A 161 -11.13 -39.92 6.44
N VAL A 162 -10.26 -38.92 6.64
CA VAL A 162 -9.18 -38.92 7.64
C VAL A 162 -9.73 -39.07 9.06
N THR A 163 -8.87 -39.42 10.02
CA THR A 163 -9.26 -39.67 11.42
C THR A 163 -8.84 -38.53 12.34
N ASN A 164 -9.52 -38.44 13.50
CA ASN A 164 -9.28 -37.44 14.54
C ASN A 164 -9.22 -36.00 14.02
N LEU A 165 -10.12 -35.69 13.09
CA LEU A 165 -10.21 -34.37 12.49
C LEU A 165 -10.77 -33.36 13.49
N ALA A 166 -10.09 -32.23 13.63
CA ALA A 166 -10.58 -31.09 14.40
C ALA A 166 -10.11 -29.77 13.76
N GLU A 167 -11.01 -28.80 13.72
CA GLU A 167 -10.65 -27.40 13.46
C GLU A 167 -10.58 -26.64 14.78
N GLY A 168 -9.64 -25.71 14.88
CA GLY A 168 -9.34 -25.02 16.12
C GLY A 168 -8.35 -23.87 15.93
N ARG A 169 -8.05 -23.20 17.04
CA ARG A 169 -7.05 -22.13 17.09
C ARG A 169 -5.65 -22.74 16.97
N LEU A 170 -4.71 -22.02 16.39
CA LEU A 170 -3.31 -22.45 16.29
C LEU A 170 -2.51 -22.12 17.56
N ASP A 171 -3.12 -22.39 18.71
CA ASP A 171 -2.53 -22.27 20.03
C ASP A 171 -2.58 -23.60 20.79
N ASP A 172 -1.59 -23.78 21.65
CA ASP A 172 -1.49 -24.93 22.54
C ASP A 172 -2.15 -24.56 23.87
N ASN A 173 -3.21 -25.28 24.24
CA ASN A 173 -3.98 -24.97 25.46
C ASN A 173 -3.29 -25.49 26.72
N ASN A 174 -2.19 -26.23 26.58
CA ASN A 174 -1.39 -26.67 27.70
C ASN A 174 0.11 -26.41 27.42
N SER A 175 0.95 -26.36 28.45
CA SER A 175 2.38 -26.13 28.23
C SER A 175 3.11 -27.41 27.75
N SER A 176 2.43 -28.31 27.03
CA SER A 176 2.93 -29.63 26.69
C SER A 176 2.67 -29.97 25.23
N PHE A 177 3.77 -30.22 24.53
CA PHE A 177 3.78 -30.68 23.15
C PHE A 177 3.46 -32.17 22.99
N ALA A 178 3.14 -32.90 24.06
CA ALA A 178 2.80 -34.31 23.96
C ALA A 178 1.37 -34.46 23.42
N TRP A 179 1.17 -35.26 22.38
CA TRP A 179 -0.17 -35.44 21.79
C TRP A 179 -1.24 -35.88 22.81
N SER A 180 -2.42 -35.26 22.72
CA SER A 180 -3.64 -35.68 23.42
C SER A 180 -4.86 -35.52 22.50
N ALA A 181 -5.81 -36.46 22.57
CA ALA A 181 -7.09 -36.32 21.88
C ALA A 181 -7.96 -35.18 22.45
N SER A 182 -7.74 -34.78 23.71
CA SER A 182 -8.44 -33.66 24.35
C SER A 182 -7.85 -32.30 23.97
N ASP A 183 -6.66 -32.29 23.38
CA ASP A 183 -5.99 -31.07 22.90
C ASP A 183 -5.36 -31.32 21.52
N PRO A 184 -6.18 -31.33 20.47
CA PRO A 184 -5.75 -31.73 19.13
C PRO A 184 -4.64 -30.84 18.54
N PHE A 185 -4.51 -29.61 19.03
CA PHE A 185 -3.56 -28.60 18.56
C PHE A 185 -2.28 -28.51 19.40
N ASN A 186 -1.99 -29.50 20.26
CA ASN A 186 -0.69 -29.58 20.95
C ASN A 186 0.47 -29.40 19.97
N GLY A 187 1.38 -28.47 20.29
CA GLY A 187 2.45 -28.02 19.42
C GLY A 187 2.17 -26.79 18.57
N ALA A 188 0.92 -26.35 18.44
CA ALA A 188 0.60 -25.13 17.72
C ALA A 188 0.96 -23.92 18.59
N THR A 189 1.87 -23.08 18.11
CA THR A 189 2.31 -21.87 18.81
C THR A 189 2.40 -20.69 17.86
N GLN A 190 1.53 -20.71 16.84
CA GLN A 190 1.40 -19.65 15.86
C GLN A 190 0.64 -18.46 16.45
N ASP A 191 -0.29 -18.72 17.38
CA ASP A 191 -1.17 -17.70 17.96
C ASP A 191 -1.08 -17.59 19.47
N GLY A 192 -1.16 -16.35 19.97
CA GLY A 192 -1.40 -16.06 21.37
C GLY A 192 -2.88 -15.87 21.68
N ALA A 193 -3.21 -15.63 22.95
CA ALA A 193 -4.60 -15.52 23.43
C ALA A 193 -5.46 -14.48 22.68
N ASP A 194 -4.84 -13.39 22.21
CA ASP A 194 -5.53 -12.30 21.49
C ASP A 194 -5.60 -12.53 19.97
N ASP A 195 -4.74 -13.41 19.43
CA ASP A 195 -4.72 -13.74 18.00
C ASP A 195 -5.90 -14.68 17.65
N GLN A 196 -6.28 -14.75 16.37
CA GLN A 196 -7.48 -15.46 15.93
C GLN A 196 -7.20 -16.52 14.86
N GLY A 197 -5.93 -16.80 14.57
CA GLY A 197 -5.56 -17.78 13.56
C GLY A 197 -6.07 -19.18 13.90
N ARG A 198 -6.37 -19.90 12.83
CA ARG A 198 -7.06 -21.19 12.90
C ARG A 198 -6.49 -22.15 11.87
N GLY A 199 -6.75 -23.41 12.09
CA GLY A 199 -6.45 -24.44 11.11
C GLY A 199 -7.25 -25.70 11.37
N VAL A 200 -6.86 -26.75 10.67
CA VAL A 200 -7.35 -28.11 10.81
C VAL A 200 -6.21 -29.06 11.14
N VAL A 201 -6.48 -30.01 12.03
CA VAL A 201 -5.61 -31.14 12.34
C VAL A 201 -6.31 -32.45 12.05
N PHE A 202 -5.57 -33.43 11.56
CA PHE A 202 -6.06 -34.80 11.38
C PHE A 202 -4.89 -35.78 11.22
N ASP A 203 -5.21 -37.07 11.25
CA ASP A 203 -4.24 -38.14 11.08
C ASP A 203 -4.77 -39.30 10.20
N TRP A 204 -3.85 -40.17 9.82
CA TRP A 204 -4.12 -41.42 9.11
C TRP A 204 -3.07 -42.49 9.49
N ASN A 205 -3.44 -43.75 9.27
CA ASN A 205 -2.55 -44.87 9.54
C ASN A 205 -2.90 -46.10 8.68
N GLY A 206 -1.96 -46.51 7.83
CA GLY A 206 -1.97 -47.78 7.12
C GLY A 206 -3.07 -47.96 6.07
N ALA A 207 -3.88 -46.94 5.80
CA ALA A 207 -4.97 -46.97 4.84
C ALA A 207 -5.00 -45.66 4.04
N ASP A 208 -5.45 -45.74 2.79
CA ASP A 208 -5.60 -44.55 1.93
C ASP A 208 -6.75 -43.67 2.45
N ARG A 209 -6.45 -42.39 2.63
CA ARG A 209 -7.37 -41.37 3.17
C ARG A 209 -7.32 -40.10 2.32
N PHE A 210 -8.29 -39.22 2.49
CA PHE A 210 -8.33 -37.94 1.81
C PHE A 210 -8.98 -36.82 2.61
N TYR A 211 -8.65 -35.60 2.21
CA TYR A 211 -9.28 -34.34 2.60
C TYR A 211 -9.47 -33.49 1.33
N GLU A 212 -10.70 -33.10 0.99
CA GLU A 212 -11.05 -32.47 -0.30
C GLU A 212 -11.89 -31.20 -0.09
N TRP A 213 -11.50 -30.12 -0.76
CA TRP A 213 -12.26 -28.88 -0.88
C TRP A 213 -12.93 -28.82 -2.26
N ALA A 214 -14.24 -28.55 -2.28
CA ALA A 214 -14.89 -28.10 -3.50
C ALA A 214 -14.50 -26.65 -3.80
N VAL A 215 -14.19 -26.35 -5.06
CA VAL A 215 -13.83 -24.99 -5.50
C VAL A 215 -15.09 -24.25 -5.95
N VAL A 216 -15.33 -23.09 -5.34
CA VAL A 216 -16.47 -22.23 -5.66
C VAL A 216 -16.33 -21.58 -7.03
N PRO A 217 -17.44 -21.26 -7.73
CA PRO A 217 -17.41 -20.74 -9.11
C PRO A 217 -16.45 -19.58 -9.36
N SER A 218 -16.32 -18.65 -8.41
CA SER A 218 -15.44 -17.48 -8.52
C SER A 218 -13.94 -17.81 -8.49
N LEU A 219 -13.55 -19.01 -8.09
CA LEU A 219 -12.14 -19.44 -7.96
C LEU A 219 -11.77 -20.58 -8.92
N ARG A 220 -12.65 -21.02 -9.81
CA ARG A 220 -12.43 -22.24 -10.63
C ARG A 220 -11.42 -22.07 -11.75
N ASP A 221 -11.20 -20.85 -12.21
CA ASP A 221 -10.19 -20.58 -13.22
C ASP A 221 -8.80 -20.55 -12.58
N PHE A 222 -8.18 -21.74 -12.52
CA PHE A 222 -6.81 -21.91 -12.05
C PHE A 222 -5.79 -21.44 -13.10
N SER A 223 -6.17 -21.24 -14.36
CA SER A 223 -5.26 -20.78 -15.42
C SER A 223 -4.78 -19.34 -15.21
N ALA A 224 -5.54 -18.55 -14.44
CA ALA A 224 -5.19 -17.19 -14.01
C ALA A 224 -4.16 -17.12 -12.85
N TRP A 225 -3.77 -18.28 -12.30
CA TRP A 225 -2.89 -18.37 -11.11
C TRP A 225 -1.60 -19.12 -11.44
N LYS A 226 -0.52 -18.81 -10.72
CA LYS A 226 0.78 -19.43 -10.96
C LYS A 226 1.00 -20.65 -10.06
N TYR A 227 0.61 -20.55 -8.79
CA TYR A 227 0.82 -21.60 -7.80
C TYR A 227 -0.46 -21.93 -7.03
N LEU A 228 -0.61 -23.22 -6.73
CA LEU A 228 -1.43 -23.72 -5.64
C LEU A 228 -0.51 -23.96 -4.45
N GLY A 229 -0.88 -23.42 -3.29
CA GLY A 229 -0.08 -23.49 -2.06
C GLY A 229 -0.86 -24.11 -0.91
N VAL A 230 -0.21 -25.02 -0.17
CA VAL A 230 -0.69 -25.51 1.12
C VAL A 230 0.34 -25.18 2.20
N ARG A 231 -0.10 -24.52 3.27
CA ARG A 231 0.72 -24.29 4.46
C ARG A 231 0.34 -25.31 5.53
N GLY A 232 1.35 -25.88 6.19
CA GLY A 232 1.14 -26.84 7.26
C GLY A 232 2.43 -27.39 7.85
N ALA A 233 2.26 -28.30 8.80
CA ALA A 233 3.35 -28.98 9.50
C ALA A 233 2.94 -30.40 9.91
N GLN A 234 3.92 -31.21 10.32
CA GLN A 234 3.63 -32.41 11.10
C GLN A 234 3.25 -32.02 12.54
N GLY A 235 2.28 -32.71 13.11
CA GLY A 235 1.92 -32.55 14.52
C GLY A 235 3.02 -33.10 15.43
N THR A 236 3.55 -32.27 16.32
CA THR A 236 4.65 -32.62 17.21
C THR A 236 4.31 -33.77 18.17
N GLN A 237 5.31 -34.59 18.50
CA GLN A 237 5.26 -35.78 19.37
C GLN A 237 4.12 -36.80 19.13
N HIS A 238 3.36 -36.69 18.04
CA HIS A 238 2.33 -37.67 17.73
C HIS A 238 2.96 -39.04 17.46
N PRO A 239 2.38 -40.17 17.90
CA PRO A 239 2.92 -41.49 17.63
C PRO A 239 3.17 -41.76 16.14
N TYR A 240 2.31 -41.25 15.25
CA TYR A 240 2.51 -41.40 13.80
C TYR A 240 3.59 -40.46 13.23
N THR A 241 3.76 -39.26 13.79
CA THR A 241 4.88 -38.37 13.43
C THR A 241 6.22 -39.01 13.82
N LEU A 242 6.30 -39.53 15.05
CA LEU A 242 7.48 -40.24 15.55
C LEU A 242 7.77 -41.53 14.77
N ALA A 243 6.73 -42.22 14.30
CA ALA A 243 6.88 -43.42 13.46
C ALA A 243 7.32 -43.09 12.02
N THR A 244 6.88 -41.95 11.47
CA THR A 244 7.31 -41.48 10.15
C THR A 244 8.77 -41.05 10.16
N ASN A 245 9.25 -40.45 11.24
CA ASN A 245 10.67 -40.18 11.51
C ASN A 245 11.43 -39.58 10.31
N GLY A 246 10.94 -38.45 9.80
CA GLY A 246 11.48 -37.79 8.63
C GLY A 246 10.45 -36.94 7.91
N ILE A 247 10.59 -36.82 6.59
CA ILE A 247 9.70 -36.03 5.74
C ILE A 247 8.39 -36.79 5.51
N LEU A 248 7.28 -36.17 5.92
CA LEU A 248 5.94 -36.60 5.59
C LEU A 248 5.59 -36.16 4.16
N THR A 249 5.21 -37.12 3.31
CA THR A 249 4.74 -36.85 1.94
C THR A 249 3.31 -37.30 1.74
N PHE A 250 2.63 -36.62 0.82
CA PHE A 250 1.24 -36.85 0.40
C PHE A 250 1.09 -36.44 -1.06
N THR A 251 -0.08 -36.64 -1.66
CA THR A 251 -0.36 -36.28 -3.04
C THR A 251 -1.45 -35.22 -3.12
N ILE A 252 -1.27 -34.23 -3.99
CA ILE A 252 -2.28 -33.20 -4.28
C ILE A 252 -2.92 -33.54 -5.62
N THR A 253 -4.24 -33.64 -5.65
CA THR A 253 -5.04 -33.99 -6.81
C THR A 253 -5.98 -32.83 -7.17
N LEU A 254 -5.95 -32.40 -8.43
CA LEU A 254 -6.94 -31.48 -9.00
C LEU A 254 -8.00 -32.25 -9.78
N ARG A 255 -9.24 -31.78 -9.76
CA ARG A 255 -10.35 -32.29 -10.57
C ARG A 255 -11.07 -31.15 -11.28
N ASP A 256 -11.27 -31.26 -12.59
CA ASP A 256 -12.07 -30.32 -13.38
C ASP A 256 -13.56 -30.69 -13.42
N VAL A 257 -14.36 -29.82 -14.04
CA VAL A 257 -15.82 -30.00 -14.16
C VAL A 257 -16.21 -31.24 -14.97
N ASP A 258 -15.36 -31.69 -15.90
CA ASP A 258 -15.57 -32.88 -16.73
C ASP A 258 -15.15 -34.17 -16.01
N GLY A 259 -14.59 -34.05 -14.81
CA GLY A 259 -14.13 -35.15 -13.98
C GLY A 259 -12.73 -35.64 -14.34
N ASN A 260 -11.97 -34.94 -15.20
CA ASN A 260 -10.56 -35.26 -15.39
C ASN A 260 -9.79 -34.90 -14.12
N THR A 261 -8.76 -35.70 -13.83
CA THR A 261 -7.92 -35.51 -12.64
C THR A 261 -6.45 -35.54 -12.99
N SER A 262 -5.65 -34.74 -12.26
CA SER A 262 -4.19 -34.80 -12.30
C SER A 262 -3.64 -34.72 -10.88
N SER A 263 -2.63 -35.53 -10.58
CA SER A 263 -2.11 -35.72 -9.23
C SER A 263 -0.59 -35.55 -9.19
N ILE A 264 -0.11 -34.80 -8.21
CA ILE A 264 1.33 -34.55 -8.00
C ILE A 264 1.68 -34.84 -6.54
N SER A 265 2.65 -35.73 -6.33
CA SER A 265 3.20 -35.98 -4.99
C SER A 265 4.00 -34.76 -4.50
N SER A 266 3.83 -34.36 -3.24
CA SER A 266 4.65 -33.32 -2.61
C SER A 266 6.15 -33.65 -2.69
N GLY A 267 6.51 -34.95 -2.65
CA GLY A 267 7.88 -35.41 -2.81
C GLY A 267 8.55 -34.98 -4.13
N ALA A 268 7.79 -34.78 -5.22
CA ALA A 268 8.32 -34.31 -6.50
C ALA A 268 8.87 -32.87 -6.43
N TYR A 269 8.41 -32.08 -5.46
CA TYR A 269 8.82 -30.70 -5.22
C TYR A 269 9.92 -30.55 -4.18
N GLY A 270 10.50 -31.67 -3.73
CA GLY A 270 11.59 -31.68 -2.75
C GLY A 270 11.17 -32.11 -1.35
N GLY A 271 9.91 -32.50 -1.15
CA GLY A 271 9.45 -33.04 0.12
C GLY A 271 8.06 -32.54 0.49
N GLY A 272 7.55 -33.00 1.63
CA GLY A 272 6.37 -32.43 2.26
C GLY A 272 6.72 -31.88 3.64
N PHE A 273 5.94 -32.23 4.65
CA PHE A 273 6.15 -31.74 6.00
C PHE A 273 7.22 -32.57 6.71
N GLY A 274 8.44 -32.09 6.80
CA GLY A 274 9.53 -32.54 7.69
C GLY A 274 9.19 -32.57 9.18
N MET A 275 10.02 -33.28 9.92
CA MET A 275 9.79 -33.61 11.33
C MET A 275 10.10 -32.38 12.21
N PRO A 276 9.23 -32.03 13.18
CA PRO A 276 9.56 -31.03 14.18
C PRO A 276 10.83 -31.40 14.93
N TYR A 277 11.61 -30.40 15.32
CA TYR A 277 12.88 -30.64 16.01
C TYR A 277 12.74 -31.57 17.22
N ASN A 278 13.56 -32.63 17.24
CA ASN A 278 13.41 -33.74 18.16
C ASN A 278 14.18 -33.53 19.48
N ARG A 279 13.78 -32.53 20.26
CA ARG A 279 14.37 -32.25 21.60
C ARG A 279 13.52 -32.81 22.75
N GLN A 280 14.07 -32.80 23.97
CA GLN A 280 13.35 -33.24 25.14
C GLN A 280 12.14 -32.33 25.41
N GLY A 281 10.95 -32.92 25.57
CA GLY A 281 9.71 -32.16 25.74
C GLY A 281 9.09 -31.62 24.45
N GLY A 282 9.69 -31.89 23.29
CA GLY A 282 9.17 -31.56 21.96
C GLY A 282 9.44 -30.13 21.50
N TRP A 283 8.90 -29.83 20.33
CA TRP A 283 9.07 -28.57 19.63
C TRP A 283 7.76 -28.14 18.97
N HIS A 284 7.64 -26.86 18.59
CA HIS A 284 6.45 -26.37 17.90
C HIS A 284 6.20 -27.12 16.58
N ASN A 285 4.99 -27.00 16.06
CA ASN A 285 4.65 -27.45 14.72
C ASN A 285 5.39 -26.54 13.71
N GLU A 286 6.50 -27.04 13.15
CA GLU A 286 7.33 -26.34 12.17
C GLU A 286 6.57 -26.16 10.84
N MET A 287 5.78 -25.09 10.76
CA MET A 287 5.02 -24.71 9.57
C MET A 287 5.93 -24.45 8.39
N ARG A 288 5.48 -24.90 7.22
CA ARG A 288 6.11 -24.61 5.94
C ARG A 288 5.04 -24.51 4.87
N ARG A 289 5.38 -23.92 3.73
CA ARG A 289 4.51 -23.92 2.56
C ARG A 289 5.04 -24.84 1.48
N ILE A 290 4.17 -25.71 0.96
CA ILE A 290 4.38 -26.45 -0.28
C ILE A 290 3.65 -25.68 -1.38
N ARG A 291 4.36 -25.32 -2.45
CA ARG A 291 3.81 -24.63 -3.63
C ARG A 291 4.01 -25.50 -4.85
N ILE A 292 2.93 -25.79 -5.58
CA ILE A 292 2.96 -26.52 -6.85
C ILE A 292 2.56 -25.57 -7.96
N ARG A 293 3.36 -25.51 -9.03
CA ARG A 293 3.02 -24.70 -10.19
C ARG A 293 1.81 -25.32 -10.88
N ILE A 294 0.77 -24.51 -11.11
CA ILE A 294 -0.51 -25.03 -11.61
C ILE A 294 -0.36 -25.70 -12.99
N THR A 295 0.49 -25.15 -13.86
CA THR A 295 0.77 -25.74 -15.18
C THR A 295 1.41 -27.11 -15.11
N ASP A 296 2.03 -27.50 -13.99
CA ASP A 296 2.66 -28.83 -13.88
C ASP A 296 1.61 -29.95 -13.85
N PHE A 297 0.35 -29.65 -13.49
CA PHE A 297 -0.76 -30.60 -13.58
C PHE A 297 -1.17 -30.93 -15.03
N LEU A 298 -0.70 -30.15 -16.02
CA LEU A 298 -0.90 -30.42 -17.45
C LEU A 298 0.19 -31.32 -18.06
N MET A 299 1.27 -31.59 -17.31
CA MET A 299 2.37 -32.39 -17.80
C MET A 299 1.96 -33.83 -18.09
N ASN A 300 2.75 -34.53 -18.90
CA ASN A 300 2.53 -35.93 -19.30
C ASN A 300 1.19 -36.20 -20.02
N GLY A 301 0.64 -35.20 -20.72
CA GLY A 301 -0.57 -35.37 -21.55
C GLY A 301 -1.87 -35.41 -20.77
N SER A 302 -1.90 -34.80 -19.58
CA SER A 302 -3.10 -34.62 -18.77
C SER A 302 -4.21 -33.89 -19.55
N SER A 303 -5.45 -34.37 -19.44
CA SER A 303 -6.64 -33.75 -20.03
C SER A 303 -7.31 -32.71 -19.13
N LEU A 304 -6.67 -32.35 -18.01
CA LEU A 304 -7.21 -31.43 -17.03
C LEU A 304 -7.48 -30.05 -17.64
N ASP A 305 -8.70 -29.53 -17.49
CA ASP A 305 -9.05 -28.15 -17.83
C ASP A 305 -8.81 -27.21 -16.65
N LEU A 306 -7.75 -26.42 -16.72
CA LEU A 306 -7.42 -25.44 -15.69
C LEU A 306 -8.40 -24.27 -15.62
N SER A 307 -9.21 -24.02 -16.66
CA SER A 307 -10.17 -22.91 -16.63
C SER A 307 -11.40 -23.20 -15.75
N ASN A 308 -11.57 -24.46 -15.31
CA ASN A 308 -12.74 -24.86 -14.53
C ASN A 308 -12.46 -26.02 -13.55
N ILE A 309 -11.55 -25.78 -12.60
CA ILE A 309 -11.25 -26.71 -11.50
C ILE A 309 -12.37 -26.67 -10.46
N VAL A 310 -12.93 -27.83 -10.12
CA VAL A 310 -14.06 -27.97 -9.18
C VAL A 310 -13.67 -28.57 -7.83
N ALA A 311 -12.48 -29.17 -7.71
CA ALA A 311 -11.98 -29.66 -6.44
C ALA A 311 -10.46 -29.69 -6.36
N VAL A 312 -9.96 -29.43 -5.15
CA VAL A 312 -8.58 -29.70 -4.72
C VAL A 312 -8.63 -30.76 -3.63
N ARG A 313 -7.83 -31.81 -3.74
CA ARG A 313 -7.82 -32.93 -2.78
C ARG A 313 -6.40 -33.26 -2.34
N LEU A 314 -6.23 -33.46 -1.03
CA LEU A 314 -5.05 -34.10 -0.48
C LEU A 314 -5.33 -35.59 -0.30
N ASP A 315 -4.48 -36.42 -0.87
CA ASP A 315 -4.51 -37.87 -0.78
C ASP A 315 -3.35 -38.38 0.10
N PHE A 316 -3.69 -39.22 1.06
CA PHE A 316 -2.79 -39.75 2.10
C PHE A 316 -2.80 -41.27 2.12
N GLY A 317 -1.78 -41.88 2.72
CA GLY A 317 -1.69 -43.31 2.93
C GLY A 317 -0.76 -44.04 1.95
N PRO A 318 -0.70 -45.38 2.03
CA PRO A 318 0.30 -46.19 1.32
C PRO A 318 0.36 -45.98 -0.20
N SER A 319 -0.75 -45.59 -0.84
CA SER A 319 -0.78 -45.34 -2.29
C SER A 319 -0.37 -43.91 -2.68
N TRP A 320 -0.31 -42.98 -1.72
CA TRP A 320 -0.26 -41.54 -1.99
C TRP A 320 0.87 -40.79 -1.28
N GLY A 321 1.73 -41.50 -0.56
CA GLY A 321 2.88 -40.94 0.13
C GLY A 321 3.22 -41.75 1.36
N THR A 322 3.38 -41.07 2.49
CA THR A 322 3.66 -41.75 3.75
C THR A 322 2.46 -42.57 4.25
N PRO A 323 2.68 -43.81 4.72
CA PRO A 323 1.59 -44.70 5.13
C PRO A 323 0.87 -44.26 6.41
N GLN A 324 1.51 -43.44 7.25
CA GLN A 324 0.91 -42.84 8.43
C GLN A 324 1.42 -41.41 8.63
N GLY A 325 0.67 -40.62 9.39
CA GLY A 325 1.08 -39.26 9.71
C GLY A 325 0.02 -38.51 10.50
N ARG A 326 0.42 -37.34 11.02
CA ARG A 326 -0.47 -36.34 11.59
C ARG A 326 -0.01 -34.98 11.11
N ILE A 327 -0.94 -34.18 10.61
CA ILE A 327 -0.63 -32.86 10.08
C ILE A 327 -1.55 -31.80 10.67
N VAL A 328 -1.04 -30.58 10.69
CA VAL A 328 -1.80 -29.34 10.84
C VAL A 328 -1.72 -28.59 9.51
N ILE A 329 -2.84 -28.04 9.07
CA ILE A 329 -2.96 -27.17 7.89
C ILE A 329 -3.74 -25.95 8.31
N ASP A 330 -3.32 -24.77 7.86
CA ASP A 330 -3.98 -23.51 8.16
C ASP A 330 -4.27 -22.69 6.90
N GLU A 331 -3.71 -23.04 5.74
CA GLU A 331 -4.04 -22.34 4.50
C GLU A 331 -3.99 -23.28 3.28
N MET A 332 -5.02 -23.17 2.43
CA MET A 332 -5.04 -23.64 1.05
C MET A 332 -5.32 -22.44 0.13
N MET A 333 -4.36 -22.06 -0.70
CA MET A 333 -4.42 -20.80 -1.45
C MET A 333 -3.95 -20.92 -2.90
N LEU A 334 -4.40 -19.98 -3.72
CA LEU A 334 -3.91 -19.66 -5.05
C LEU A 334 -3.06 -18.39 -4.98
N ASP A 335 -1.99 -18.34 -5.78
CA ASP A 335 -0.97 -17.28 -5.71
C ASP A 335 -0.44 -16.93 -7.12
N LYS A 336 -0.43 -15.64 -7.47
CA LYS A 336 0.15 -15.15 -8.75
C LYS A 336 1.68 -14.97 -8.67
N ASP A 337 2.29 -15.02 -7.49
CA ASP A 337 3.74 -14.88 -7.24
C ASP A 337 4.30 -13.50 -7.62
N ILE A 338 3.61 -12.43 -7.24
CA ILE A 338 4.03 -11.06 -7.51
C ILE A 338 5.25 -10.70 -6.65
N PRO A 339 6.40 -10.27 -7.22
CA PRO A 339 7.58 -9.96 -6.44
C PRO A 339 7.39 -8.66 -5.62
N PRO A 340 8.10 -8.50 -4.49
CA PRO A 340 8.01 -7.31 -3.65
C PRO A 340 8.48 -6.01 -4.34
N SER A 341 9.28 -6.14 -5.40
CA SER A 341 9.75 -5.02 -6.23
C SER A 341 8.80 -4.66 -7.37
N PHE A 342 7.64 -5.31 -7.46
CA PHE A 342 6.68 -5.10 -8.55
C PHE A 342 6.13 -3.66 -8.53
N VAL A 343 6.31 -2.95 -9.63
CA VAL A 343 5.75 -1.61 -9.83
C VAL A 343 4.43 -1.73 -10.59
N THR A 344 3.34 -1.29 -9.98
CA THR A 344 1.98 -1.41 -10.53
C THR A 344 1.77 -0.48 -11.73
N LEU A 345 0.71 -0.73 -12.50
CA LEU A 345 0.22 0.24 -13.48
C LEU A 345 -0.08 1.57 -12.77
N ALA A 346 0.27 2.69 -13.39
CA ALA A 346 0.11 4.04 -12.82
C ALA A 346 -0.47 5.02 -13.84
N LEU A 347 -1.30 5.95 -13.35
CA LEU A 347 -1.81 7.07 -14.14
C LEU A 347 -1.19 8.37 -13.60
N ASP A 348 -0.65 9.18 -14.49
CA ASP A 348 -0.13 10.51 -14.18
C ASP A 348 -0.68 11.53 -15.17
N MET A 349 -0.99 12.74 -14.70
CA MET A 349 -1.56 13.75 -15.59
C MET A 349 -0.53 14.41 -16.51
N GLY A 350 0.77 14.32 -16.20
CA GLY A 350 1.86 14.99 -16.92
C GLY A 350 1.85 16.52 -16.86
N SER A 351 0.67 17.13 -16.67
CA SER A 351 0.43 18.56 -16.51
C SER A 351 -0.85 18.78 -15.70
N ALA A 352 -1.06 19.99 -15.17
CA ALA A 352 -2.29 20.28 -14.44
C ALA A 352 -3.51 20.16 -15.39
N PRO A 353 -4.62 19.55 -14.93
CA PRO A 353 -5.88 19.55 -15.68
C PRO A 353 -6.34 20.99 -15.96
N PRO A 354 -7.03 21.25 -17.09
CA PRO A 354 -7.56 22.57 -17.38
C PRO A 354 -8.58 23.00 -16.32
N GLU A 355 -8.35 24.14 -15.68
CA GLU A 355 -9.34 24.73 -14.78
C GLU A 355 -10.56 25.27 -15.55
N PHE A 356 -10.34 25.81 -16.75
CA PHE A 356 -11.38 26.35 -17.61
C PHE A 356 -11.45 25.58 -18.92
N VAL A 357 -12.67 25.29 -19.35
CA VAL A 357 -12.96 24.59 -20.61
C VAL A 357 -13.82 25.50 -21.48
N PRO A 358 -13.46 25.73 -22.76
CA PRO A 358 -14.24 26.60 -23.63
C PRO A 358 -15.63 26.00 -23.92
N PRO A 359 -16.69 26.82 -23.96
CA PRO A 359 -18.03 26.36 -24.28
C PRO A 359 -18.14 25.99 -25.76
N HIS A 360 -19.10 25.11 -26.09
CA HIS A 360 -19.48 24.75 -27.45
C HIS A 360 -18.38 24.06 -28.29
N VAL A 361 -17.26 23.67 -27.67
CA VAL A 361 -16.17 22.93 -28.29
C VAL A 361 -15.80 21.73 -27.42
N ALA A 362 -15.69 20.55 -28.03
CA ALA A 362 -15.22 19.36 -27.33
C ALA A 362 -13.75 19.56 -26.90
N THR A 363 -13.43 19.14 -25.68
CA THR A 363 -12.10 19.37 -25.11
C THR A 363 -11.38 18.06 -24.88
N SER A 364 -10.15 17.98 -25.39
CA SER A 364 -9.30 16.83 -25.15
C SER A 364 -8.49 17.03 -23.87
N VAL A 365 -8.48 15.99 -23.04
CA VAL A 365 -7.65 15.91 -21.83
C VAL A 365 -6.76 14.68 -21.95
N GLU A 366 -5.52 14.82 -21.50
CA GLU A 366 -4.48 13.80 -21.65
C GLU A 366 -4.08 13.22 -20.30
N VAL A 367 -3.65 11.97 -20.32
CA VAL A 367 -3.13 11.23 -19.16
C VAL A 367 -2.03 10.30 -19.65
N MET A 368 -0.98 10.16 -18.85
CA MET A 368 0.06 9.16 -19.02
C MET A 368 -0.37 7.87 -18.32
N ILE A 369 -0.37 6.74 -19.04
CA ILE A 369 -0.59 5.40 -18.49
C ILE A 369 0.72 4.63 -18.60
N ALA A 370 1.41 4.48 -17.46
CA ALA A 370 2.63 3.69 -17.35
C ALA A 370 2.27 2.28 -16.88
N GLU A 371 2.45 1.27 -17.74
CA GLU A 371 2.17 -0.13 -17.41
C GLU A 371 3.13 -0.69 -16.35
N ASN A 372 4.38 -0.18 -16.32
CA ASN A 372 5.45 -0.64 -15.43
C ASN A 372 5.67 -2.17 -15.49
N ASP A 373 5.53 -2.90 -14.38
CA ASP A 373 5.64 -4.36 -14.34
C ASP A 373 4.29 -5.07 -14.55
N ASP A 374 3.18 -4.31 -14.60
CA ASP A 374 1.85 -4.81 -14.91
C ASP A 374 1.57 -4.70 -16.42
N MET A 375 0.39 -5.14 -16.85
CA MET A 375 -0.08 -4.99 -18.21
C MET A 375 -1.46 -4.32 -18.20
N LEU A 376 -1.65 -3.33 -19.06
CA LEU A 376 -2.96 -2.69 -19.21
C LEU A 376 -3.98 -3.70 -19.75
N LEU A 377 -5.07 -3.93 -19.02
CA LEU A 377 -6.17 -4.75 -19.49
C LEU A 377 -6.82 -4.09 -20.72
N PRO A 378 -6.85 -4.74 -21.89
CA PRO A 378 -7.34 -4.11 -23.12
C PRO A 378 -8.78 -3.59 -22.99
N GLY A 379 -8.99 -2.31 -23.30
CA GLY A 379 -10.29 -1.65 -23.26
C GLY A 379 -10.71 -1.11 -21.88
N SER A 380 -9.87 -1.23 -20.85
CA SER A 380 -10.16 -0.72 -19.50
C SER A 380 -9.88 0.79 -19.33
N ALA A 381 -9.10 1.39 -20.22
CA ALA A 381 -8.69 2.79 -20.17
C ALA A 381 -9.86 3.74 -20.52
N LEU A 382 -10.39 4.42 -19.51
CA LEU A 382 -11.60 5.25 -19.60
C LEU A 382 -11.39 6.63 -18.95
N LEU A 383 -12.06 7.64 -19.51
CA LEU A 383 -12.31 8.94 -18.88
C LEU A 383 -13.77 9.00 -18.45
N TYR A 384 -13.99 9.12 -17.15
CA TYR A 384 -15.32 9.33 -16.57
C TYR A 384 -15.56 10.82 -16.39
N TYR A 385 -16.79 11.28 -16.69
CA TYR A 385 -17.17 12.68 -16.57
C TYR A 385 -18.61 12.82 -16.09
N ARG A 386 -18.92 13.92 -15.41
CA ARG A 386 -20.29 14.36 -15.11
C ARG A 386 -20.38 15.88 -15.16
N VAL A 387 -21.61 16.35 -15.27
CA VAL A 387 -21.93 17.77 -15.39
C VAL A 387 -22.89 18.15 -14.28
N ASP A 388 -22.61 19.24 -13.57
CA ASP A 388 -23.44 19.82 -12.50
C ASP A 388 -23.90 18.79 -11.44
N GLY A 389 -22.99 17.89 -11.04
CA GLY A 389 -23.28 16.84 -10.06
C GLY A 389 -24.22 15.72 -10.56
N GLY A 390 -24.42 15.62 -11.88
CA GLY A 390 -25.24 14.59 -12.53
C GLY A 390 -24.67 13.17 -12.44
N ALA A 391 -25.23 12.27 -13.25
CA ALA A 391 -24.73 10.90 -13.36
C ALA A 391 -23.38 10.87 -14.12
N TRP A 392 -22.49 9.96 -13.71
CA TRP A 392 -21.24 9.70 -14.42
C TRP A 392 -21.51 9.06 -15.79
N GLY A 393 -21.02 9.70 -16.84
CA GLY A 393 -20.78 9.10 -18.15
C GLY A 393 -19.33 8.68 -18.30
N SER A 394 -18.99 7.98 -19.38
CA SER A 394 -17.61 7.64 -19.72
C SER A 394 -17.34 7.73 -21.22
N VAL A 395 -16.07 7.97 -21.56
CA VAL A 395 -15.51 7.85 -22.90
C VAL A 395 -14.26 6.97 -22.85
N ALA A 396 -14.02 6.21 -23.92
CA ALA A 396 -12.78 5.44 -24.04
C ALA A 396 -11.59 6.37 -24.29
N LEU A 397 -10.44 6.04 -23.69
CA LEU A 397 -9.18 6.70 -23.99
C LEU A 397 -8.56 6.15 -25.26
N GLU A 398 -7.98 7.04 -26.06
CA GLU A 398 -7.25 6.69 -27.28
C GLU A 398 -5.74 6.88 -27.04
N GLN A 399 -4.94 5.86 -27.35
CA GLN A 399 -3.49 5.94 -27.24
C GLN A 399 -2.93 6.85 -28.35
N VAL A 400 -2.28 7.93 -27.95
CA VAL A 400 -1.72 8.94 -28.87
C VAL A 400 -0.30 8.54 -29.28
N ALA A 401 0.57 8.32 -28.30
CA ALA A 401 1.96 7.93 -28.52
C ALA A 401 2.59 7.37 -27.23
N GLY A 402 3.20 6.18 -27.30
CA GLY A 402 3.82 5.57 -26.12
C GLY A 402 2.81 5.45 -24.97
N GLU A 403 3.16 6.02 -23.82
CA GLU A 403 2.31 6.05 -22.62
C GLU A 403 1.30 7.20 -22.60
N LEU A 404 1.25 8.06 -23.63
CA LEU A 404 0.30 9.18 -23.69
C LEU A 404 -1.04 8.73 -24.24
N TRP A 405 -2.10 8.95 -23.46
CA TRP A 405 -3.49 8.67 -23.80
C TRP A 405 -4.34 9.92 -23.76
N ARG A 406 -5.40 9.94 -24.57
CA ARG A 406 -6.30 11.08 -24.70
C ARG A 406 -7.75 10.66 -24.57
N GLY A 407 -8.48 11.38 -23.72
CA GLY A 407 -9.94 11.35 -23.67
C GLY A 407 -10.51 12.64 -24.25
N THR A 408 -11.68 12.57 -24.86
CA THR A 408 -12.38 13.75 -25.38
C THR A 408 -13.67 13.94 -24.61
N LEU A 409 -13.70 14.99 -23.78
CA LEU A 409 -14.89 15.47 -23.10
C LEU A 409 -15.91 15.94 -24.15
N PRO A 410 -17.20 15.56 -24.04
CA PRO A 410 -18.24 16.05 -24.93
C PRO A 410 -18.32 17.58 -24.98
N VAL A 411 -19.08 18.10 -25.96
CA VAL A 411 -19.28 19.54 -26.11
C VAL A 411 -19.99 20.10 -24.87
N PRO A 412 -19.37 21.01 -24.10
CA PRO A 412 -19.96 21.57 -22.91
C PRO A 412 -20.80 22.82 -23.23
N GLU A 413 -21.78 23.11 -22.37
CA GLU A 413 -22.54 24.36 -22.42
C GLU A 413 -21.97 25.34 -21.38
N CYS A 414 -21.96 26.63 -21.71
CA CYS A 414 -21.40 27.63 -20.80
C CYS A 414 -22.11 27.67 -19.44
N GLY A 415 -21.34 27.92 -18.38
CA GLY A 415 -21.84 28.00 -17.00
C GLY A 415 -22.00 26.64 -16.32
N GLN A 416 -21.70 25.55 -17.01
CA GLN A 416 -21.64 24.22 -16.42
C GLN A 416 -20.38 24.06 -15.56
N VAL A 417 -20.49 23.21 -14.54
CA VAL A 417 -19.36 22.67 -13.80
C VAL A 417 -19.14 21.24 -14.24
N TRP A 418 -17.94 20.96 -14.75
CA TRP A 418 -17.54 19.64 -15.19
C TRP A 418 -16.67 18.97 -14.14
N GLU A 419 -16.96 17.72 -13.86
CA GLU A 419 -16.15 16.88 -12.98
C GLU A 419 -15.72 15.64 -13.74
N TYR A 420 -14.45 15.27 -13.66
CA TYR A 420 -13.93 14.10 -14.39
C TYR A 420 -12.73 13.43 -13.71
N TYR A 421 -12.52 12.16 -14.02
CA TYR A 421 -11.36 11.38 -13.60
C TYR A 421 -11.06 10.28 -14.61
N PHE A 422 -9.82 9.83 -14.62
CA PHE A 422 -9.35 8.74 -15.48
C PHE A 422 -9.31 7.44 -14.70
N ALA A 423 -9.53 6.33 -15.40
CA ALA A 423 -9.42 5.00 -14.84
C ALA A 423 -8.76 4.05 -15.85
N ALA A 424 -7.94 3.13 -15.36
CA ALA A 424 -7.44 2.00 -16.13
C ALA A 424 -7.32 0.78 -15.22
N GLU A 425 -7.29 -0.42 -15.79
CA GLU A 425 -7.17 -1.67 -15.05
C GLU A 425 -5.87 -2.38 -15.42
N GLY A 426 -5.03 -2.68 -14.44
CA GLY A 426 -3.89 -3.59 -14.60
C GLY A 426 -4.33 -5.05 -14.48
N ASP A 427 -3.79 -5.94 -15.31
CA ASP A 427 -4.10 -7.37 -15.35
C ASP A 427 -3.80 -8.08 -13.99
N LEU A 428 -2.80 -7.59 -13.27
CA LEU A 428 -2.39 -8.15 -11.98
C LEU A 428 -2.92 -7.33 -10.80
N THR A 429 -2.95 -5.99 -10.91
CA THR A 429 -3.18 -5.10 -9.76
C THR A 429 -4.57 -4.46 -9.70
N GLY A 430 -5.35 -4.58 -10.78
CA GLY A 430 -6.73 -4.10 -10.87
C GLY A 430 -6.82 -2.59 -11.16
N MET A 431 -7.93 -1.98 -10.74
CA MET A 431 -8.24 -0.59 -11.06
C MET A 431 -7.29 0.42 -10.39
N VAL A 432 -6.90 1.41 -11.18
CA VAL A 432 -6.17 2.62 -10.77
C VAL A 432 -6.83 3.87 -11.36
N TYR A 433 -6.66 5.00 -10.68
CA TYR A 433 -7.36 6.25 -11.01
C TYR A 433 -6.40 7.45 -11.04
N ALA A 434 -6.74 8.45 -11.85
CA ALA A 434 -6.19 9.80 -11.75
C ALA A 434 -7.34 10.83 -11.71
N PRO A 435 -7.49 11.60 -10.63
CA PRO A 435 -6.70 11.55 -9.39
C PRO A 435 -6.95 10.24 -8.61
N ALA A 436 -6.11 9.93 -7.62
CA ALA A 436 -6.10 8.64 -6.93
C ALA A 436 -7.44 8.26 -6.27
N GLU A 437 -8.22 9.24 -5.82
CA GLU A 437 -9.54 9.06 -5.21
C GLU A 437 -10.68 8.93 -6.24
N GLY A 438 -10.36 9.02 -7.54
CA GLY A 438 -11.31 8.89 -8.65
C GLY A 438 -12.57 9.75 -8.46
N ALA A 439 -13.73 9.10 -8.41
CA ALA A 439 -15.03 9.77 -8.26
C ALA A 439 -15.24 10.50 -6.91
N ALA A 440 -14.46 10.17 -5.87
CA ALA A 440 -14.61 10.79 -4.55
C ALA A 440 -13.94 12.17 -4.47
N ALA A 441 -12.91 12.42 -5.26
CA ALA A 441 -12.28 13.73 -5.41
C ALA A 441 -11.83 13.94 -6.87
N PRO A 442 -12.77 14.13 -7.81
CA PRO A 442 -12.46 14.27 -9.23
C PRO A 442 -11.76 15.60 -9.55
N PHE A 443 -11.20 15.71 -10.75
CA PHE A 443 -10.85 17.02 -11.31
C PHE A 443 -12.12 17.83 -11.57
N VAL A 444 -12.01 19.16 -11.46
CA VAL A 444 -13.11 20.09 -11.69
C VAL A 444 -12.69 21.13 -12.70
N SER A 445 -13.55 21.40 -13.69
CA SER A 445 -13.39 22.51 -14.62
C SER A 445 -14.66 23.34 -14.71
N LEU A 446 -14.49 24.66 -14.81
CA LEU A 446 -15.57 25.60 -15.12
C LEU A 446 -15.68 25.78 -16.63
N VAL A 447 -16.89 25.76 -17.17
CA VAL A 447 -17.11 25.94 -18.60
C VAL A 447 -17.34 27.40 -18.94
N GLY A 448 -16.39 27.99 -19.65
CA GLY A 448 -16.42 29.35 -20.15
C GLY A 448 -15.11 29.73 -20.84
N ASN A 449 -15.14 30.79 -21.65
CA ASN A 449 -13.94 31.36 -22.25
C ASN A 449 -13.19 32.17 -21.18
N TYR A 450 -12.01 31.68 -20.79
CA TYR A 450 -11.10 32.39 -19.91
C TYR A 450 -10.49 33.60 -20.63
N ASN A 451 -10.66 34.78 -20.05
CA ASN A 451 -10.06 36.02 -20.51
C ASN A 451 -9.21 36.65 -19.40
N GLY A 452 -7.91 36.40 -19.42
CA GLY A 452 -6.96 36.99 -18.48
C GLY A 452 -6.72 38.48 -18.76
N ILE A 453 -6.98 39.31 -17.76
CA ILE A 453 -6.87 40.78 -17.82
C ILE A 453 -5.53 41.22 -17.20
N LEU A 454 -5.19 40.62 -16.06
CA LEU A 454 -3.86 40.69 -15.45
C LEU A 454 -3.51 39.29 -14.94
N VAL A 455 -2.31 38.81 -15.24
CA VAL A 455 -1.74 37.59 -14.65
C VAL A 455 -0.32 37.96 -14.26
N ASP A 456 -0.05 38.01 -12.97
CA ASP A 456 1.20 38.53 -12.42
C ASP A 456 1.72 37.63 -11.30
N ASN A 457 2.88 37.04 -11.53
CA ASN A 457 3.67 36.32 -10.54
C ASN A 457 4.84 37.18 -10.01
N PHE A 458 4.79 38.49 -10.25
CA PHE A 458 5.74 39.48 -9.74
C PHE A 458 7.20 39.36 -10.20
N GLU A 459 7.48 38.51 -11.19
CA GLU A 459 8.81 38.43 -11.80
C GLU A 459 9.08 39.57 -12.80
N SER A 460 8.05 40.33 -13.17
CA SER A 460 8.14 41.51 -14.04
C SER A 460 7.41 42.71 -13.45
N ASP A 461 7.92 43.92 -13.68
CA ASP A 461 7.25 45.14 -13.26
C ASP A 461 6.05 45.43 -14.18
N LEU A 462 4.84 45.13 -13.70
CA LEU A 462 3.59 45.45 -14.39
C LEU A 462 2.96 46.76 -13.89
N GLY A 463 3.65 47.54 -13.06
CA GLY A 463 3.20 48.87 -12.62
C GLY A 463 2.50 48.92 -11.26
N TRP A 464 2.75 47.93 -10.39
CA TRP A 464 2.29 47.97 -9.00
C TRP A 464 2.98 49.10 -8.24
N THR A 465 2.24 49.74 -7.34
CA THR A 465 2.73 50.90 -6.59
C THR A 465 2.53 50.70 -5.10
N VAL A 466 3.50 51.17 -4.32
CA VAL A 466 3.47 51.11 -2.86
C VAL A 466 3.32 52.51 -2.28
N TYR A 467 2.39 52.64 -1.33
CA TYR A 467 2.29 53.76 -0.42
C TYR A 467 2.49 53.24 1.01
N SER A 468 3.25 53.95 1.83
CA SER A 468 3.41 53.64 3.26
C SER A 468 3.28 54.92 4.07
N ASP A 469 2.64 54.83 5.23
CA ASP A 469 2.55 55.97 6.15
C ASP A 469 3.97 56.45 6.54
N PRO A 470 4.27 57.76 6.47
CA PRO A 470 5.60 58.28 6.83
C PRO A 470 6.07 57.97 8.25
N ALA A 471 5.16 57.59 9.15
CA ALA A 471 5.47 57.21 10.53
C ALA A 471 5.85 55.74 10.71
N MET A 472 5.72 54.89 9.66
CA MET A 472 6.14 53.48 9.73
C MET A 472 7.64 53.35 10.00
N ILE A 473 8.00 52.36 10.81
CA ILE A 473 9.38 52.11 11.21
C ILE A 473 10.00 50.99 10.35
N SER A 474 9.25 49.93 10.09
CA SER A 474 9.61 48.81 9.22
C SER A 474 8.37 48.11 8.63
N GLY A 475 8.56 47.03 7.85
CA GLY A 475 7.47 46.26 7.25
C GLY A 475 6.66 46.96 6.14
N MET A 476 7.33 47.81 5.34
CA MET A 476 6.71 48.46 4.18
C MET A 476 6.69 47.49 3.00
N TRP A 477 5.55 47.37 2.29
CA TRP A 477 5.47 46.54 1.08
C TRP A 477 6.69 46.74 0.15
N MET A 478 7.32 45.64 -0.20
CA MET A 478 8.42 45.61 -1.14
C MET A 478 8.36 44.35 -1.99
N LEU A 479 8.87 44.45 -3.22
CA LEU A 479 9.05 43.29 -4.08
C LEU A 479 10.35 42.60 -3.72
N GLY A 480 10.32 41.31 -3.38
CA GLY A 480 11.51 40.58 -2.96
C GLY A 480 11.31 39.07 -2.79
N ILE A 481 12.38 38.39 -2.42
CA ILE A 481 12.35 36.96 -2.06
C ILE A 481 12.06 36.89 -0.56
N PRO A 482 11.04 36.13 -0.11
CA PRO A 482 10.74 35.99 1.31
C PRO A 482 11.94 35.44 2.12
N PRO A 483 12.13 35.90 3.37
CA PRO A 483 13.20 35.39 4.22
C PRO A 483 12.78 34.06 4.88
N ALA A 484 13.52 32.99 4.61
CA ALA A 484 13.27 31.70 5.28
C ALA A 484 13.51 31.79 6.81
N GLY A 485 12.59 31.23 7.59
CA GLY A 485 12.67 31.11 9.04
C GLY A 485 12.14 32.31 9.83
N ASP A 486 11.20 33.07 9.26
CA ASP A 486 10.50 34.18 9.92
C ASP A 486 9.01 33.89 10.14
N TYR A 487 8.24 34.88 10.60
CA TYR A 487 6.77 34.80 10.70
C TYR A 487 6.05 35.07 9.36
N GLY A 488 6.80 35.53 8.35
CA GLY A 488 6.39 35.55 6.94
C GLY A 488 6.56 34.19 6.25
N PRO A 489 6.23 34.09 4.95
CA PRO A 489 6.41 32.86 4.20
C PRO A 489 7.90 32.54 3.97
N ASP A 490 8.25 31.24 3.92
CA ASP A 490 9.63 30.81 3.65
C ASP A 490 10.06 30.95 2.17
N ALA A 491 9.09 31.04 1.27
CA ALA A 491 9.24 31.21 -0.17
C ALA A 491 7.96 31.85 -0.76
N ASP A 492 8.06 32.34 -2.00
CA ASP A 492 6.89 32.77 -2.77
C ASP A 492 5.91 31.59 -3.02
N TYR A 493 4.68 31.90 -3.42
CA TYR A 493 3.61 30.90 -3.50
C TYR A 493 3.80 29.92 -4.66
N ASP A 494 4.20 30.43 -5.83
CA ASP A 494 4.27 29.62 -7.05
C ASP A 494 5.69 29.09 -7.37
N GLY A 495 6.68 29.48 -6.57
CA GLY A 495 8.08 29.06 -6.68
C GLY A 495 8.84 29.73 -7.83
N SER A 496 8.31 30.82 -8.38
CA SER A 496 8.96 31.63 -9.41
C SER A 496 10.06 32.54 -8.85
N GLY A 497 9.99 32.89 -7.57
CA GLY A 497 11.08 33.43 -6.76
C GLY A 497 10.73 34.67 -5.93
N LYS A 498 10.06 35.66 -6.52
CA LYS A 498 9.71 36.93 -5.87
C LYS A 498 8.21 37.04 -5.66
N CYS A 499 7.84 37.67 -4.57
CA CYS A 499 6.49 38.15 -4.33
C CYS A 499 6.55 39.51 -3.65
N TYR A 500 5.39 40.17 -3.48
CA TYR A 500 5.35 41.30 -2.57
C TYR A 500 5.30 40.79 -1.14
N VAL A 501 6.15 41.34 -0.30
CA VAL A 501 6.26 41.04 1.14
C VAL A 501 6.36 42.34 1.93
N THR A 502 5.92 42.33 3.17
CA THR A 502 6.10 43.46 4.09
C THR A 502 7.55 43.66 4.48
N ASP A 503 8.36 42.60 4.56
CA ASP A 503 9.82 42.71 4.67
C ASP A 503 10.56 41.50 4.07
N THR A 504 11.86 41.66 3.82
CA THR A 504 12.76 40.60 3.31
C THR A 504 13.85 40.25 4.32
N ARG A 505 13.81 40.86 5.50
CA ARG A 505 14.79 40.68 6.58
C ARG A 505 14.11 39.91 7.70
N VAL A 506 14.83 38.92 8.24
CA VAL A 506 14.36 38.15 9.40
C VAL A 506 14.13 39.09 10.60
N THR A 507 13.03 38.89 11.34
CA THR A 507 12.62 39.62 12.54
C THR A 507 12.19 41.09 12.32
N TYR A 508 11.82 41.48 11.10
CA TYR A 508 11.29 42.81 10.81
C TYR A 508 9.89 42.67 10.26
N ASP A 509 8.91 43.15 10.99
CA ASP A 509 7.52 43.03 10.65
C ASP A 509 6.90 44.42 10.37
N VAL A 510 5.60 44.47 10.10
CA VAL A 510 4.86 45.72 9.96
C VAL A 510 4.89 46.46 11.29
N ASP A 511 5.52 47.63 11.32
CA ASP A 511 5.59 48.49 12.51
C ASP A 511 4.81 49.79 12.28
N GLY A 512 3.58 49.87 12.79
CA GLY A 512 2.68 51.01 12.54
C GLY A 512 1.86 50.83 11.26
N GLY A 513 1.64 51.90 10.49
CA GLY A 513 0.99 51.80 9.18
C GLY A 513 -0.07 52.86 8.91
N PRO A 514 -0.83 52.69 7.81
CA PRO A 514 -0.83 51.52 6.93
C PRO A 514 0.31 51.50 5.89
N THR A 515 0.68 50.30 5.42
CA THR A 515 1.34 50.11 4.11
C THR A 515 0.34 49.52 3.11
N GLN A 516 0.39 50.02 1.87
CA GLN A 516 -0.61 49.78 0.83
C GLN A 516 0.06 49.44 -0.50
N LEU A 517 -0.17 48.22 -0.99
CA LEU A 517 0.20 47.76 -2.32
C LEU A 517 -1.00 47.93 -3.26
N THR A 518 -0.87 48.73 -4.32
CA THR A 518 -1.95 49.07 -5.24
C THR A 518 -1.62 48.62 -6.66
N SER A 519 -2.57 47.95 -7.30
CA SER A 519 -2.44 47.47 -8.68
C SER A 519 -2.35 48.62 -9.70
N PRO A 520 -1.90 48.31 -10.93
CA PRO A 520 -2.16 49.16 -12.09
C PRO A 520 -3.66 49.40 -12.29
N MET A 521 -4.01 50.38 -13.14
CA MET A 521 -5.40 50.55 -13.59
C MET A 521 -5.82 49.36 -14.46
N LEU A 522 -6.91 48.72 -14.07
CA LEU A 522 -7.53 47.58 -14.75
C LEU A 522 -8.73 48.08 -15.53
N ASP A 523 -8.77 47.78 -16.84
CA ASP A 523 -9.96 48.03 -17.66
C ASP A 523 -10.91 46.84 -17.58
N LEU A 524 -11.92 46.97 -16.74
CA LEU A 524 -12.99 45.98 -16.57
C LEU A 524 -14.28 46.43 -17.28
N SER A 525 -14.26 47.50 -18.08
CA SER A 525 -15.50 48.05 -18.67
C SER A 525 -16.18 47.14 -19.69
N ALA A 526 -15.43 46.18 -20.25
CA ALA A 526 -15.90 45.20 -21.23
C ALA A 526 -16.15 43.80 -20.65
N THR A 527 -15.93 43.60 -19.36
CA THR A 527 -16.14 42.31 -18.69
C THR A 527 -17.58 42.18 -18.21
N THR A 528 -18.01 40.95 -17.94
CA THR A 528 -19.34 40.68 -17.38
C THR A 528 -19.24 40.28 -15.92
N ASP A 529 -18.30 39.40 -15.57
CA ASP A 529 -18.19 38.85 -14.23
C ASP A 529 -16.74 38.65 -13.76
N PRO A 530 -15.92 39.72 -13.72
CA PRO A 530 -14.51 39.58 -13.45
C PRO A 530 -14.25 39.13 -12.00
N ILE A 531 -13.29 38.22 -11.86
CA ILE A 531 -12.79 37.66 -10.61
C ILE A 531 -11.36 38.17 -10.39
N ILE A 532 -11.06 38.54 -9.15
CA ILE A 532 -9.69 38.75 -8.66
C ILE A 532 -9.33 37.54 -7.82
N ARG A 533 -8.30 36.80 -8.24
CA ARG A 533 -7.71 35.68 -7.52
C ARG A 533 -6.27 36.01 -7.15
N TYR A 534 -5.86 35.68 -5.94
CA TYR A 534 -4.49 35.92 -5.48
C TYR A 534 -4.11 34.98 -4.34
N ALA A 535 -2.81 34.70 -4.21
CA ALA A 535 -2.25 34.05 -3.04
C ALA A 535 -1.91 35.10 -1.97
N GLU A 536 -2.28 34.80 -0.73
CA GLU A 536 -2.15 35.69 0.41
C GLU A 536 -1.57 34.95 1.61
N TRP A 537 -0.53 35.55 2.20
CA TRP A 537 -0.03 35.20 3.52
C TRP A 537 -0.34 36.37 4.44
N PHE A 538 -0.90 36.09 5.62
CA PHE A 538 -1.06 37.09 6.67
C PHE A 538 -0.94 36.44 8.04
N PHE A 539 0.11 36.85 8.74
CA PHE A 539 0.37 36.46 10.11
C PHE A 539 0.34 37.67 11.01
N CYS A 540 -0.28 37.51 12.17
CA CYS A 540 -0.27 38.43 13.30
C CYS A 540 -0.33 37.59 14.59
N ASP A 541 0.57 37.83 15.54
CA ASP A 541 0.65 37.09 16.81
C ASP A 541 -0.22 37.66 17.94
N ASP A 542 -0.93 38.77 17.69
CA ASP A 542 -1.85 39.34 18.67
C ASP A 542 -3.06 38.40 18.93
N PRO A 543 -3.57 38.37 20.17
CA PRO A 543 -4.68 37.50 20.53
C PRO A 543 -5.96 37.92 19.81
N THR A 544 -6.90 36.97 19.71
CA THR A 544 -8.19 37.11 18.99
C THR A 544 -8.86 38.48 19.14
N PRO A 545 -9.65 38.93 18.15
CA PRO A 545 -10.21 40.28 18.10
C PRO A 545 -10.86 40.72 19.43
N PRO A 546 -10.68 41.98 19.88
CA PRO A 546 -10.36 43.16 19.07
C PRO A 546 -8.88 43.60 19.07
N ALA A 547 -7.97 42.80 19.64
CA ALA A 547 -6.55 43.17 19.70
C ALA A 547 -5.79 42.85 18.39
N GLN A 548 -6.31 41.93 17.59
CA GLN A 548 -5.69 41.44 16.37
C GLN A 548 -5.66 42.51 15.25
N ASP A 549 -4.53 42.59 14.55
CA ASP A 549 -4.43 43.29 13.27
C ASP A 549 -5.05 42.45 12.13
N PHE A 550 -5.45 43.13 11.06
CA PHE A 550 -6.16 42.51 9.94
C PHE A 550 -5.52 42.87 8.61
N PHE A 551 -5.61 41.94 7.67
CA PHE A 551 -5.30 42.17 6.27
C PHE A 551 -6.54 42.64 5.52
N ASP A 552 -6.47 43.86 4.99
CA ASP A 552 -7.59 44.51 4.32
C ASP A 552 -7.38 44.59 2.81
N VAL A 553 -8.45 44.26 2.08
CA VAL A 553 -8.47 44.35 0.62
C VAL A 553 -9.54 45.33 0.20
N HIS A 554 -9.17 46.27 -0.67
CA HIS A 554 -10.05 47.32 -1.15
C HIS A 554 -10.10 47.34 -2.67
N LEU A 555 -11.27 47.67 -3.21
CA LEU A 555 -11.45 47.94 -4.63
C LEU A 555 -11.88 49.40 -4.86
N SER A 556 -11.40 49.97 -5.95
CA SER A 556 -11.79 51.28 -6.44
C SER A 556 -12.32 51.14 -7.86
N SER A 557 -13.38 51.87 -8.21
CA SER A 557 -13.89 51.97 -9.59
C SER A 557 -13.66 53.34 -10.24
N ASP A 558 -12.97 54.27 -9.57
CA ASP A 558 -12.81 55.67 -10.00
C ASP A 558 -11.34 56.14 -10.01
N GLY A 559 -10.40 55.22 -10.21
CA GLY A 559 -8.96 55.52 -10.28
C GLY A 559 -8.35 55.88 -8.92
N GLY A 560 -8.90 55.35 -7.83
CA GLY A 560 -8.38 55.47 -6.48
C GLY A 560 -8.92 56.67 -5.70
N ALA A 561 -9.95 57.35 -6.20
CA ALA A 561 -10.57 58.48 -5.51
C ALA A 561 -11.49 58.01 -4.37
N THR A 562 -12.16 56.87 -4.53
CA THR A 562 -12.93 56.20 -3.48
C THR A 562 -12.61 54.70 -3.42
N TRP A 563 -12.69 54.12 -2.23
CA TRP A 563 -12.34 52.72 -1.99
C TRP A 563 -13.45 52.01 -1.22
N VAL A 564 -13.82 50.82 -1.66
CA VAL A 564 -14.76 49.90 -1.01
C VAL A 564 -13.96 48.73 -0.44
N GLN A 565 -14.09 48.46 0.86
CA GLN A 565 -13.46 47.30 1.48
C GLN A 565 -14.21 46.03 1.07
N VAL A 566 -13.48 45.07 0.53
CA VAL A 566 -14.00 43.78 0.02
C VAL A 566 -13.45 42.58 0.78
N GLY A 567 -12.37 42.78 1.53
CA GLY A 567 -11.76 41.78 2.40
C GLY A 567 -11.33 42.38 3.73
N HIS A 568 -11.51 41.60 4.79
CA HIS A 568 -11.06 41.87 6.16
C HIS A 568 -10.70 40.54 6.80
N PHE A 569 -9.42 40.17 6.74
CA PHE A 569 -8.96 38.82 7.03
C PHE A 569 -8.11 38.79 8.30
N ALA A 570 -8.42 37.84 9.17
CA ALA A 570 -7.63 37.57 10.37
C ALA A 570 -6.38 36.73 10.04
N SER A 571 -5.42 36.72 10.96
CA SER A 571 -4.19 35.92 10.92
C SER A 571 -4.47 34.44 10.65
N HIS A 572 -3.59 33.83 9.84
CA HIS A 572 -3.51 32.40 9.59
C HIS A 572 -2.04 31.99 9.37
N VAL A 573 -1.79 30.70 9.18
CA VAL A 573 -0.43 30.13 9.20
C VAL A 573 -0.17 29.25 7.97
N ASP A 574 -0.37 29.78 6.77
CA ASP A 574 0.03 29.20 5.47
C ASP A 574 -0.28 30.18 4.32
N TRP A 575 0.08 29.88 3.08
CA TRP A 575 -0.46 30.61 1.91
C TRP A 575 -1.92 30.21 1.65
N LEU A 576 -2.81 31.18 1.45
CA LEU A 576 -4.21 30.97 1.08
C LEU A 576 -4.57 31.62 -0.26
N ILE A 577 -5.31 30.90 -1.09
CA ILE A 577 -5.93 31.50 -2.28
C ILE A 577 -7.23 32.22 -1.88
N ARG A 578 -7.35 33.47 -2.32
CA ARG A 578 -8.55 34.30 -2.19
C ARG A 578 -9.16 34.52 -3.55
N GLU A 579 -10.49 34.57 -3.60
CA GLU A 579 -11.26 34.92 -4.80
C GLU A 579 -12.30 35.98 -4.46
N ILE A 580 -12.37 37.02 -5.28
CA ILE A 580 -13.31 38.13 -5.12
C ILE A 580 -14.00 38.39 -6.46
N ARG A 581 -15.33 38.25 -6.45
CA ARG A 581 -16.19 38.65 -7.56
C ARG A 581 -16.37 40.17 -7.54
N VAL A 582 -15.74 40.88 -8.46
CA VAL A 582 -15.65 42.36 -8.42
C VAL A 582 -17.03 43.02 -8.53
N ALA A 583 -17.90 42.46 -9.38
CA ALA A 583 -19.23 43.00 -9.67
C ALA A 583 -20.17 43.02 -8.45
N ASP A 584 -19.87 42.26 -7.39
CA ASP A 584 -20.64 42.26 -6.15
C ASP A 584 -20.41 43.52 -5.30
N PHE A 585 -19.30 44.24 -5.52
CA PHE A 585 -18.85 45.34 -4.65
C PHE A 585 -18.81 46.70 -5.33
N ILE A 586 -18.39 46.76 -6.60
CA ILE A 586 -18.15 48.02 -7.32
C ILE A 586 -18.62 47.94 -8.78
N PRO A 587 -18.97 49.08 -9.42
CA PRO A 587 -19.23 49.10 -10.85
C PRO A 587 -17.95 48.81 -11.65
N LEU A 588 -18.10 48.11 -12.77
CA LEU A 588 -17.00 47.74 -13.66
C LEU A 588 -16.66 48.92 -14.59
N THR A 589 -15.45 49.47 -14.47
CA THR A 589 -14.99 50.65 -15.22
C THR A 589 -13.60 50.44 -15.83
N ALA A 590 -13.13 51.40 -16.62
CA ALA A 590 -11.80 51.37 -17.23
C ALA A 590 -10.65 51.71 -16.25
N THR A 591 -10.97 52.02 -15.00
CA THR A 591 -10.04 52.55 -13.99
C THR A 591 -10.16 51.81 -12.67
N VAL A 592 -10.44 50.51 -12.73
CA VAL A 592 -10.54 49.68 -11.53
C VAL A 592 -9.15 49.45 -10.94
N GLN A 593 -9.03 49.43 -9.62
CA GLN A 593 -7.79 49.08 -8.93
C GLN A 593 -8.09 48.22 -7.70
N VAL A 594 -7.18 47.30 -7.38
CA VAL A 594 -7.15 46.57 -6.11
C VAL A 594 -6.03 47.11 -5.23
N ARG A 595 -6.29 47.17 -3.92
CA ARG A 595 -5.32 47.59 -2.91
C ARG A 595 -5.30 46.63 -1.74
N PHE A 596 -4.12 46.10 -1.46
CA PHE A 596 -3.80 45.23 -0.33
C PHE A 596 -3.17 46.08 0.78
N THR A 597 -3.71 46.00 1.99
CA THR A 597 -3.32 46.85 3.11
C THR A 597 -2.96 46.01 4.32
N ALA A 598 -1.78 46.28 4.88
CA ALA A 598 -1.34 45.76 6.17
C ALA A 598 -1.09 46.92 7.14
N VAL A 599 -1.39 46.71 8.41
CA VAL A 599 -1.24 47.66 9.49
C VAL A 599 -0.97 46.89 10.78
N ASP A 600 -0.15 47.48 11.65
CA ASP A 600 0.11 47.03 13.01
C ASP A 600 -0.12 48.24 13.92
N THR A 601 -1.35 48.41 14.40
CA THR A 601 -1.72 49.58 15.21
C THR A 601 -2.75 49.20 16.29
N PRO A 602 -2.37 49.21 17.58
CA PRO A 602 -1.10 49.69 18.13
C PRO A 602 0.10 48.82 17.72
N ASN A 603 1.29 49.43 17.63
CA ASN A 603 2.50 48.67 17.30
C ASN A 603 2.93 47.84 18.52
N ASN A 604 2.43 46.60 18.56
CA ASN A 604 2.65 45.67 19.67
C ASN A 604 2.52 44.20 19.27
N SER A 605 2.43 43.90 17.98
CA SER A 605 2.33 42.55 17.44
C SER A 605 3.54 42.23 16.56
N GLN A 606 3.68 40.97 16.16
CA GLN A 606 4.49 40.57 15.00
C GLN A 606 3.55 40.37 13.82
N THR A 607 3.50 41.35 12.91
CA THR A 607 2.56 41.34 11.77
C THR A 607 3.28 41.28 10.42
N GLU A 608 3.04 40.22 9.66
CA GLU A 608 3.66 39.99 8.34
C GLU A 608 2.60 39.68 7.28
N ALA A 609 2.77 40.24 6.09
CA ALA A 609 1.92 39.98 4.95
C ALA A 609 2.72 39.71 3.68
N ALA A 610 2.20 38.81 2.83
CA ALA A 610 2.71 38.60 1.49
C ALA A 610 1.58 38.41 0.48
N ILE A 611 1.82 38.85 -0.75
CA ILE A 611 0.91 38.67 -1.87
C ILE A 611 1.69 38.12 -3.05
N ASP A 612 1.14 37.09 -3.67
CA ASP A 612 1.70 36.44 -4.85
C ASP A 612 0.61 35.95 -5.81
N ARG A 613 0.99 35.60 -7.04
CA ARG A 613 0.14 35.01 -8.08
C ARG A 613 -1.21 35.72 -8.23
N VAL A 614 -1.16 37.00 -8.57
CA VAL A 614 -2.36 37.81 -8.77
C VAL A 614 -2.90 37.60 -10.18
N GLU A 615 -4.12 37.11 -10.27
CA GLU A 615 -4.86 36.88 -11.50
C GLU A 615 -6.17 37.67 -11.46
N ILE A 616 -6.38 38.56 -12.43
CA ILE A 616 -7.67 39.18 -12.71
C ILE A 616 -8.13 38.68 -14.05
N PHE A 617 -9.29 38.05 -14.08
CA PHE A 617 -9.83 37.43 -15.28
C PHE A 617 -11.34 37.50 -15.31
N ASP A 618 -11.92 37.32 -16.49
CA ASP A 618 -13.35 37.12 -16.68
C ASP A 618 -13.58 35.76 -17.33
N VAL A 619 -14.71 35.13 -17.02
CA VAL A 619 -15.12 33.85 -17.63
C VAL A 619 -16.45 34.10 -18.33
N HIS A 620 -16.43 34.15 -19.66
CA HIS A 620 -17.60 34.52 -20.44
C HIS A 620 -18.05 33.42 -21.41
N CYS A 621 -19.32 33.50 -21.81
CA CYS A 621 -19.95 32.50 -22.67
C CYS A 621 -19.87 32.79 -24.18
N ASN A 622 -19.47 34.00 -24.56
CA ASN A 622 -19.46 34.46 -25.96
C ASN A 622 -18.08 34.41 -26.61
#